data_AF-A0A6N8FQQ7-F1
#
_entry.id   AF-A0A6N8FQQ7-F1
#
_cell.length_a   1.000
_cell.length_b   1.000
_cell.length_c   1.000
_cell.angle_alpha   90.00
_cell.angle_beta   90.00
_cell.angle_gamma   90.00
#
_symmetry.space_group_name_H-M   'P 1'
#
loop_
_entity.id
_entity.type
_entity.pdbx_description
1 polymer ?
#
loop_
_entity_poly.entity_id
_entity_poly.type
_entity_poly.pdbx_seq_one_letter_code
_entity_poly.pdbx_strand_id
1 'polypeptide(L)'
;MNRWFYFNLTVLIVAAWQVFQTFPSIPTHVLVGFIGLCFVLFNWTRHAVFSTIRNTTDRKRKIKLANISKKIMPFHRWIGTSALVIISVHALLVLDLFGFNWRNLKVVSGLLAGLILIAMVTTGWMRLVRPTGRKRKAHLYIGLSLFCFIAIHILL
;
A
#
# COMPACT_ATOMS: atom_id res chain seq x y z
N MET A 1 -6.93 17.11 8.75
CA MET A 1 -6.22 16.47 7.61
C MET A 1 -7.24 15.93 6.61
N ASN A 2 -6.83 15.43 5.44
CA ASN A 2 -7.76 14.75 4.53
C ASN A 2 -8.23 13.40 5.10
N ARG A 3 -9.48 12.97 4.81
CA ARG A 3 -10.06 11.67 5.20
C ARG A 3 -9.13 10.48 4.89
N TRP A 4 -8.45 10.51 3.74
CA TRP A 4 -7.50 9.47 3.34
C TRP A 4 -6.30 9.31 4.27
N PHE A 5 -5.89 10.38 4.95
CA PHE A 5 -4.84 10.29 5.97
C PHE A 5 -5.31 9.47 7.17
N TYR A 6 -6.54 9.71 7.63
CA TYR A 6 -7.13 8.96 8.75
C TYR A 6 -7.32 7.49 8.38
N PHE A 7 -7.83 7.18 7.19
CA PHE A 7 -7.91 5.78 6.75
C PHE A 7 -6.55 5.09 6.72
N ASN A 8 -5.51 5.76 6.22
CA ASN A 8 -4.16 5.21 6.22
C ASN A 8 -3.64 4.95 7.64
N LEU A 9 -3.87 5.89 8.55
CA LEU A 9 -3.50 5.77 9.95
C LEU A 9 -4.28 4.65 10.66
N THR A 10 -5.58 4.52 10.39
CA THR A 10 -6.42 3.45 10.93
C THR A 10 -5.90 2.09 10.51
N VAL A 11 -5.59 1.88 9.22
CA VAL A 11 -5.02 0.61 8.75
C VAL A 11 -3.69 0.31 9.44
N LEU A 12 -2.83 1.31 9.61
CA LEU A 12 -1.55 1.14 10.32
C LEU A 12 -1.76 0.74 11.79
N ILE A 13 -2.66 1.42 12.50
CA ILE A 13 -2.96 1.16 13.91
C ILE A 13 -3.56 -0.24 14.07
N VAL A 14 -4.53 -0.61 13.23
CA VAL A 14 -5.17 -1.94 13.28
C VAL A 14 -4.15 -3.04 12.99
N ALA A 15 -3.28 -2.85 12.00
CA ALA A 15 -2.22 -3.81 11.70
C ALA A 15 -1.24 -3.95 12.88
N ALA A 16 -0.77 -2.84 13.43
CA ALA A 16 0.12 -2.86 14.59
C ALA A 16 -0.54 -3.56 15.79
N TRP A 17 -1.80 -3.21 16.07
CA TRP A 17 -2.58 -3.83 17.13
C TRP A 17 -2.67 -5.35 16.97
N GLN A 18 -3.01 -5.85 15.78
CA GLN A 18 -3.05 -7.30 15.54
C GLN A 18 -1.68 -7.96 15.74
N VAL A 19 -0.61 -7.34 15.25
CA VAL A 19 0.75 -7.90 15.43
C VAL A 19 1.10 -8.04 16.91
N PHE A 20 0.82 -7.02 17.72
CA PHE A 20 1.16 -7.03 19.15
C PHE A 20 0.20 -7.84 20.02
N GLN A 21 -1.09 -7.93 19.66
CA GLN A 21 -2.06 -8.70 20.43
C GLN A 21 -1.93 -10.20 20.17
N THR A 22 -1.70 -10.60 18.91
CA THR A 22 -1.74 -12.02 18.50
C THR A 22 -0.44 -12.74 18.80
N PHE A 23 0.71 -12.04 18.83
CA PHE A 23 2.01 -12.68 18.88
C PHE A 23 2.86 -12.23 20.08
N PRO A 24 3.17 -13.12 21.03
CA PRO A 24 4.09 -12.82 22.14
C PRO A 24 5.51 -12.51 21.67
N SER A 25 5.92 -13.14 20.57
CA SER A 25 7.12 -12.80 19.78
C SER A 25 6.73 -12.74 18.31
N ILE A 26 7.15 -11.68 17.61
CA ILE A 26 6.70 -11.42 16.23
C ILE A 26 7.35 -12.42 15.28
N PRO A 27 6.59 -13.33 14.63
CA PRO A 27 7.15 -14.28 13.68
C PRO A 27 7.71 -13.56 12.45
N THR A 28 8.78 -14.11 11.86
CA THR A 28 9.46 -13.48 10.71
C THR A 28 8.51 -13.19 9.53
N HIS A 29 7.59 -14.11 9.20
CA HIS A 29 6.64 -13.88 8.12
C HIS A 29 5.71 -12.69 8.40
N VAL A 30 5.30 -12.48 9.66
CA VAL A 30 4.48 -11.34 10.10
C VAL A 30 5.29 -10.04 10.03
N LEU A 31 6.53 -10.06 10.51
CA LEU A 31 7.42 -8.90 10.46
C LEU A 31 7.67 -8.42 9.03
N VAL A 32 8.01 -9.35 8.12
CA VAL A 32 8.21 -9.05 6.69
C VAL A 32 6.93 -8.49 6.07
N GLY A 33 5.77 -9.08 6.38
CA GLY A 33 4.46 -8.57 5.94
C GLY A 33 4.18 -7.15 6.42
N PHE A 34 4.48 -6.85 7.69
CA PHE A 34 4.29 -5.54 8.28
C PHE A 34 5.23 -4.47 7.67
N ILE A 35 6.49 -4.82 7.40
CA ILE A 35 7.42 -3.92 6.70
C ILE A 35 6.90 -3.64 5.28
N GLY A 36 6.42 -4.67 4.57
CA GLY A 36 5.81 -4.52 3.25
C GLY A 36 4.58 -3.60 3.28
N LEU A 37 3.72 -3.77 4.28
CA LEU A 37 2.57 -2.90 4.54
C LEU A 37 3.01 -1.44 4.71
N CYS A 38 4.02 -1.15 5.54
CA CYS A 38 4.54 0.20 5.73
C CYS A 38 4.95 0.87 4.41
N PHE A 39 5.56 0.12 3.49
CA PHE A 39 5.93 0.64 2.17
C PHE A 39 4.70 0.92 1.29
N VAL A 40 3.67 0.07 1.35
CA VAL A 40 2.40 0.31 0.66
C VAL A 40 1.70 1.55 1.23
N LEU A 41 1.60 1.69 2.56
CA LEU A 41 0.95 2.83 3.21
C LEU A 41 1.72 4.14 3.00
N PHE A 42 3.06 4.08 2.95
CA PHE A 42 3.89 5.23 2.55
C PHE A 42 3.50 5.71 1.15
N ASN A 43 3.39 4.79 0.19
CA ASN A 43 3.00 5.12 -1.17
C ASN A 43 1.55 5.63 -1.26
N TRP A 44 0.64 5.05 -0.48
CA TRP A 44 -0.75 5.46 -0.43
C TRP A 44 -0.94 6.86 0.18
N THR A 45 -0.06 7.26 1.11
CA THR A 45 -0.06 8.62 1.71
C THR A 45 -0.06 9.73 0.67
N ARG A 46 0.53 9.47 -0.52
CA ARG A 46 0.50 10.42 -1.63
C ARG A 46 -0.92 10.78 -2.07
N HIS A 47 -1.84 9.82 -2.05
CA HIS A 47 -3.24 10.09 -2.38
C HIS A 47 -3.83 11.13 -1.42
N ALA A 48 -3.58 10.97 -0.11
CA ALA A 48 -4.00 11.93 0.92
C ALA A 48 -3.34 13.30 0.72
N VAL A 49 -2.05 13.35 0.40
CA VAL A 49 -1.32 14.61 0.13
C VAL A 49 -1.90 15.32 -1.10
N PHE A 50 -2.07 14.63 -2.24
CA PHE A 50 -2.63 15.22 -3.45
C PHE A 50 -4.09 15.63 -3.31
N SER A 51 -4.87 14.90 -2.51
CA SER A 51 -6.24 15.28 -2.19
C SER A 51 -6.26 16.53 -1.30
N THR A 52 -5.33 16.65 -0.34
CA THR A 52 -5.14 17.88 0.47
C THR A 52 -4.74 19.07 -0.39
N ILE A 53 -3.79 18.92 -1.32
CA ILE A 53 -3.35 19.97 -2.24
C ILE A 53 -4.51 20.51 -3.08
N ARG A 54 -5.38 19.63 -3.58
CA ARG A 54 -6.53 20.01 -4.41
C ARG A 54 -7.59 20.80 -3.65
N ASN A 55 -7.82 20.44 -2.38
CA ASN A 55 -8.95 20.95 -1.61
C ASN A 55 -8.59 22.09 -0.66
N THR A 56 -7.30 22.38 -0.44
CA THR A 56 -6.90 23.48 0.46
C THR A 56 -7.00 24.85 -0.24
N THR A 57 -7.59 25.82 0.46
CA THR A 57 -7.67 27.24 0.05
C THR A 57 -6.38 28.00 0.37
N ASP A 58 -5.62 27.58 1.39
CA ASP A 58 -4.35 28.18 1.77
C ASP A 58 -3.26 27.93 0.72
N ARG A 59 -2.84 29.00 0.04
CA ARG A 59 -1.80 28.99 -0.98
C ARG A 59 -0.42 28.60 -0.44
N LYS A 60 -0.03 29.07 0.75
CA LYS A 60 1.28 28.76 1.35
C LYS A 60 1.38 27.26 1.63
N ARG A 61 0.33 26.69 2.23
CA ARG A 61 0.23 25.24 2.47
C ARG A 61 0.23 24.43 1.17
N LYS A 62 -0.51 24.88 0.15
CA LYS A 62 -0.56 24.25 -1.17
C LYS A 62 0.82 24.15 -1.80
N ILE A 63 1.58 25.25 -1.82
CA ILE A 63 2.95 25.31 -2.36
C ILE A 63 3.89 24.39 -1.57
N LYS A 64 3.84 24.45 -0.23
CA LYS A 64 4.67 23.59 0.64
C LYS A 64 4.46 22.11 0.33
N LEU A 65 3.21 21.65 0.31
CA LEU A 65 2.87 20.24 0.04
C LEU A 65 3.22 19.82 -1.40
N ALA A 66 3.04 20.70 -2.39
CA ALA A 66 3.42 20.42 -3.76
C ALA A 66 4.93 20.23 -3.91
N ASN A 67 5.74 21.08 -3.26
CA ASN A 67 7.19 20.98 -3.28
C ASN A 67 7.69 19.70 -2.60
N ILE A 68 7.10 19.32 -1.46
CA ILE A 68 7.39 18.04 -0.80
C ILE A 68 7.03 16.87 -1.72
N SER A 69 5.84 16.88 -2.33
CA SER A 69 5.37 15.81 -3.22
C SER A 69 6.25 15.63 -4.47
N LYS A 70 6.77 16.73 -5.03
CA LYS A 70 7.75 16.70 -6.14
C LYS A 70 9.03 15.97 -5.73
N LYS A 71 9.61 16.30 -4.57
CA LYS A 71 10.83 15.65 -4.05
C LYS A 71 10.65 14.14 -3.80
N ILE A 72 9.47 13.72 -3.36
CA ILE A 72 9.16 12.30 -3.07
C ILE A 72 8.81 11.50 -4.34
N MET A 73 8.47 12.15 -5.46
CA MET A 73 8.05 11.49 -6.72
C MET A 73 8.99 10.40 -7.24
N PRO A 74 10.33 10.61 -7.28
CA PRO A 74 11.25 9.58 -7.75
C PRO A 74 11.19 8.33 -6.87
N PHE A 75 11.17 8.51 -5.54
CA PHE A 75 11.20 7.43 -4.57
C PHE A 75 9.91 6.59 -4.54
N HIS A 76 8.76 7.20 -4.81
CA HIS A 76 7.46 6.49 -4.79
C HIS A 76 7.44 5.23 -5.66
N ARG A 77 8.05 5.28 -6.85
CA ARG A 77 8.11 4.11 -7.75
C ARG A 77 9.01 3.02 -7.20
N TRP A 78 10.17 3.39 -6.69
CA TRP A 78 11.12 2.47 -6.10
C TRP A 78 10.58 1.85 -4.83
N ILE A 79 10.00 2.64 -3.92
CA ILE A 79 9.36 2.14 -2.71
C ILE A 79 8.19 1.21 -3.06
N GLY A 80 7.42 1.51 -4.12
CA GLY A 80 6.36 0.61 -4.60
C GLY A 80 6.90 -0.72 -5.11
N THR A 81 8.03 -0.69 -5.80
CA THR A 81 8.71 -1.89 -6.31
C THR A 81 9.32 -2.69 -5.16
N SER A 82 9.95 -2.03 -4.18
CA SER A 82 10.44 -2.67 -2.95
C SER A 82 9.30 -3.28 -2.14
N ALA A 83 8.14 -2.61 -2.07
CA ALA A 83 6.95 -3.19 -1.43
C ALA A 83 6.56 -4.51 -2.09
N LEU A 84 6.55 -4.56 -3.43
CA LEU A 84 6.26 -5.80 -4.16
C LEU A 84 7.27 -6.91 -3.82
N VAL A 85 8.57 -6.62 -3.84
CA VAL A 85 9.60 -7.62 -3.49
C VAL A 85 9.40 -8.14 -2.06
N ILE A 86 9.20 -7.25 -1.09
CA ILE A 86 9.01 -7.62 0.32
C ILE A 86 7.72 -8.45 0.50
N ILE A 87 6.62 -8.05 -0.15
CA ILE A 87 5.35 -8.78 -0.09
C ILE A 87 5.43 -10.14 -0.80
N SER A 88 6.22 -10.26 -1.86
CA SER A 88 6.51 -11.56 -2.48
C SER A 88 7.25 -12.49 -1.53
N VAL A 89 8.25 -11.98 -0.79
CA VAL A 89 8.94 -12.77 0.26
C VAL A 89 7.97 -13.16 1.37
N HIS A 90 7.12 -12.24 1.83
CA HIS A 90 6.07 -12.55 2.80
C HIS A 90 5.15 -13.68 2.32
N ALA A 91 4.68 -13.61 1.07
CA ALA A 91 3.82 -14.64 0.48
C ALA A 91 4.52 -16.00 0.41
N LEU A 92 5.79 -16.05 0.01
CA LEU A 92 6.57 -17.29 -0.02
C LEU A 92 6.69 -17.90 1.38
N LEU A 93 7.00 -17.10 2.40
CA LEU A 93 7.08 -17.59 3.79
C LEU A 93 5.73 -18.12 4.29
N VAL A 94 4.62 -17.45 3.98
CA VAL A 94 3.28 -17.91 4.36
C VAL A 94 2.93 -19.23 3.67
N LEU A 95 3.24 -19.36 2.37
CA LEU A 95 2.97 -20.59 1.63
C LEU A 95 3.84 -21.76 2.08
N ASP A 96 5.10 -21.52 2.45
CA ASP A 96 6.01 -22.53 2.99
C ASP A 96 5.52 -23.04 4.36
N LEU A 97 5.08 -22.12 5.24
CA LEU A 97 4.65 -22.46 6.60
C LEU A 97 3.25 -23.07 6.67
N PHE A 98 2.31 -22.57 5.89
CA PHE A 98 0.89 -22.91 6.03
C PHE A 98 0.30 -23.65 4.83
N GLY A 99 1.07 -23.77 3.75
CA GLY A 99 0.58 -24.27 2.47
C GLY A 99 -0.44 -23.33 1.82
N PHE A 100 -0.95 -23.73 0.67
CA PHE A 100 -2.04 -23.04 0.00
C PHE A 100 -3.37 -23.75 0.23
N ASN A 101 -4.38 -23.01 0.69
CA ASN A 101 -5.73 -23.54 0.91
C ASN A 101 -6.80 -22.52 0.52
N TRP A 102 -7.62 -22.85 -0.47
CA TRP A 102 -8.73 -22.02 -0.96
C TRP A 102 -9.80 -21.70 0.10
N ARG A 103 -9.90 -22.51 1.15
CA ARG A 103 -10.84 -22.28 2.26
C ARG A 103 -10.28 -21.29 3.31
N ASN A 104 -8.98 -21.03 3.29
CA ASN A 104 -8.36 -20.05 4.19
C ASN A 104 -8.51 -18.64 3.59
N LEU A 105 -9.52 -17.90 4.06
CA LEU A 105 -9.84 -16.57 3.55
C LEU A 105 -8.69 -15.56 3.74
N LYS A 106 -7.85 -15.72 4.76
CA LYS A 106 -6.67 -14.86 4.98
C LYS A 106 -5.63 -15.09 3.88
N VAL A 107 -5.35 -16.34 3.54
CA VAL A 107 -4.41 -16.69 2.45
C VAL A 107 -4.95 -16.24 1.10
N VAL A 108 -6.24 -16.47 0.81
CA VAL A 108 -6.86 -16.07 -0.46
C VAL A 108 -6.89 -14.55 -0.62
N SER A 109 -7.30 -13.81 0.42
CA SER A 109 -7.30 -12.34 0.39
C SER A 109 -5.89 -11.76 0.25
N GLY A 110 -4.89 -12.39 0.87
CA GLY A 110 -3.48 -12.02 0.74
C GLY A 110 -2.95 -12.23 -0.68
N LEU A 111 -3.28 -13.36 -1.31
CA LEU A 111 -2.94 -13.62 -2.71
C LEU A 111 -3.56 -12.58 -3.65
N LEU A 112 -4.85 -12.27 -3.47
CA LEU A 112 -5.54 -11.24 -4.27
C LEU A 112 -4.89 -9.87 -4.08
N ALA A 113 -4.57 -9.48 -2.84
CA ALA A 113 -3.86 -8.24 -2.57
C ALA A 113 -2.47 -8.22 -3.26
N GLY A 114 -1.74 -9.34 -3.24
CA GLY A 114 -0.45 -9.50 -3.93
C GLY A 114 -0.57 -9.34 -5.46
N LEU A 115 -1.57 -9.97 -6.09
CA LEU A 115 -1.83 -9.81 -7.53
C LEU A 115 -2.18 -8.37 -7.90
N ILE A 116 -3.00 -7.71 -7.07
CA ILE A 116 -3.34 -6.29 -7.26
C ILE A 116 -2.08 -5.41 -7.08
N LEU A 117 -1.19 -5.74 -6.14
CA LEU A 117 0.08 -5.02 -5.95
C LEU A 117 0.99 -5.15 -7.18
N ILE A 118 1.08 -6.34 -7.79
CA ILE A 118 1.79 -6.54 -9.06
C ILE A 118 1.21 -5.62 -10.14
N ALA A 119 -0.11 -5.59 -10.31
CA ALA A 119 -0.77 -4.69 -11.26
C ALA A 119 -0.53 -3.20 -10.93
N MET A 120 -0.50 -2.84 -9.64
CA MET A 120 -0.27 -1.47 -9.18
C MET A 120 1.14 -0.98 -9.55
N VAL A 121 2.15 -1.80 -9.28
CA VAL A 121 3.55 -1.50 -9.63
C VAL A 121 3.72 -1.45 -11.14
N THR A 122 3.18 -2.43 -11.86
CA THR A 122 3.26 -2.50 -13.33
C THR A 122 2.67 -1.25 -13.97
N THR A 123 1.44 -0.87 -13.58
CA THR A 123 0.81 0.37 -14.09
C THR A 123 1.56 1.64 -13.68
N GLY A 124 2.25 1.63 -12.53
CA GLY A 124 3.14 2.70 -12.11
C GLY A 124 4.33 2.91 -13.05
N TRP A 125 4.99 1.83 -13.46
CA TRP A 125 6.10 1.87 -14.42
C TRP A 125 5.64 2.18 -15.85
N MET A 126 4.51 1.63 -16.30
CA MET A 126 3.93 1.92 -17.62
C MET A 126 3.61 3.40 -17.86
N ARG A 127 3.40 4.17 -16.78
CA ARG A 127 3.17 5.62 -16.84
C ARG A 127 4.45 6.41 -17.12
N LEU A 128 5.63 5.85 -16.87
CA LEU A 128 6.91 6.48 -17.22
C LEU A 128 7.12 6.48 -18.73
N VAL A 129 6.84 5.34 -19.38
CA VAL A 129 7.06 5.17 -20.83
C VAL A 129 6.09 6.01 -21.65
N ARG A 130 4.79 5.98 -21.30
CA ARG A 130 3.77 6.77 -22.01
C ARG A 130 2.68 7.23 -21.05
N PRO A 131 2.77 8.45 -20.49
CA PRO A 131 1.79 8.96 -19.54
C PRO A 131 0.49 9.34 -20.27
N THR A 132 -0.60 8.62 -19.97
CA THR A 132 -1.94 8.95 -20.48
C THR A 132 -2.92 9.12 -19.32
N GLY A 133 -3.99 9.90 -19.54
CA GLY A 133 -5.06 10.08 -18.55
C GLY A 133 -5.73 8.76 -18.15
N ARG A 134 -5.91 7.83 -19.11
CA ARG A 134 -6.44 6.48 -18.86
C ARG A 134 -5.55 5.67 -17.92
N LYS A 135 -4.23 5.62 -18.16
CA LYS A 135 -3.27 4.93 -17.28
C LYS A 135 -3.22 5.54 -15.88
N ARG A 136 -3.32 6.86 -15.77
CA ARG A 136 -3.39 7.55 -14.47
C ARG A 136 -4.64 7.13 -13.69
N LYS A 137 -5.81 7.06 -14.34
CA LYS A 137 -7.05 6.60 -13.70
C LYS A 137 -6.96 5.12 -13.30
N ALA A 138 -6.46 4.25 -14.20
CA ALA A 138 -6.27 2.84 -13.90
C ALA A 138 -5.37 2.63 -12.68
N HIS A 139 -4.19 3.26 -12.66
CA HIS A 139 -3.27 3.20 -11.52
C HIS A 139 -3.91 3.70 -10.22
N LEU A 140 -4.74 4.74 -10.27
CA LEU A 140 -5.46 5.22 -9.10
C LEU A 140 -6.50 4.20 -8.59
N TYR A 141 -7.31 3.63 -9.49
CA TYR A 141 -8.34 2.66 -9.12
C TYR A 141 -7.73 1.36 -8.59
N ILE A 142 -6.67 0.86 -9.24
CA ILE A 142 -5.93 -0.31 -8.76
C ILE A 142 -5.33 -0.03 -7.38
N GLY A 143 -4.77 1.16 -7.16
CA GLY A 143 -4.26 1.55 -5.84
C GLY A 143 -5.35 1.61 -4.77
N LEU A 144 -6.56 2.06 -5.12
CA LEU A 144 -7.70 2.06 -4.22
C LEU A 144 -8.15 0.63 -3.89
N SER A 145 -8.26 -0.23 -4.91
CA SER A 145 -8.55 -1.65 -4.72
C SER A 145 -7.51 -2.31 -3.82
N LEU A 146 -6.22 -2.06 -4.06
CA LEU A 146 -5.13 -2.57 -3.22
C LEU A 146 -5.31 -2.18 -1.76
N PHE A 147 -5.60 -0.91 -1.49
CA PHE A 147 -5.83 -0.42 -0.13
C PHE A 147 -6.99 -1.16 0.55
N CYS A 148 -8.11 -1.35 -0.14
CA CYS A 148 -9.26 -2.08 0.40
C CYS A 148 -8.94 -3.56 0.66
N PHE A 149 -8.27 -4.24 -0.29
CA PHE A 149 -7.91 -5.65 -0.14
C PHE A 149 -6.88 -5.89 0.97
N ILE A 150 -5.95 -4.96 1.17
CA ILE A 150 -5.03 -5.00 2.32
C ILE A 150 -5.79 -4.86 3.63
N ALA A 151 -6.75 -3.93 3.71
CA ALA A 151 -7.58 -3.79 4.92
C ALA A 151 -8.36 -5.07 5.21
N ILE A 152 -8.96 -5.70 4.19
CA ILE A 152 -9.65 -6.99 4.32
C ILE A 152 -8.68 -8.08 4.79
N HIS A 153 -7.51 -8.19 4.17
CA HIS A 153 -6.50 -9.19 4.51
C HIS A 153 -5.98 -9.05 5.95
N ILE A 154 -5.85 -7.82 6.45
CA ILE A 154 -5.49 -7.56 7.85
C ILE A 154 -6.63 -7.98 8.78
N LEU A 155 -7.89 -7.70 8.44
CA LEU A 155 -9.03 -7.97 9.33
C LEU A 155 -9.39 -9.46 9.45
N LEU A 156 -9.09 -10.26 8.43
CA LEU A 156 -9.25 -11.72 8.42
C LEU A 156 -8.11 -12.41 9.18
#